data_AF-A0ABD1E1S5-F1
#
_entry.id   AF-A0ABD1E1S5-F1
#
_cell.length_a   1.000
_cell.length_b   1.000
_cell.length_c   1.000
_cell.angle_alpha   90.00
_cell.angle_beta   90.00
_cell.angle_gamma   90.00
#
_symmetry.space_group_name_H-M   'P 1'
#
loop_
_entity.id
_entity.type
_entity.pdbx_description
1 polymer ?
#
loop_
_entity_poly.entity_id
_entity_poly.type
_entity_poly.pdbx_seq_one_letter_code
_entity_poly.pdbx_strand_id
1 'polypeptide(L)'
;MCLSDSMYIIENLRASLKCTPGEVGQLASRKLELLLTKNPGFKHMTQINNILSANDKVENIGVDVDMNCSIFKYSPITSCDVERSFSRLKNTLTEKRASLIPEHLEQLLVCSANAPYF
;
A
#
# COMPACT_ATOMS: atom_id res chain seq x y z
N MET A 1 -1.98 -6.74 4.82
CA MET A 1 -2.92 -5.68 4.39
C MET A 1 -2.24 -4.81 3.35
N CYS A 2 -2.87 -4.58 2.20
CA CYS A 2 -2.27 -3.73 1.16
C CYS A 2 -2.59 -2.24 1.37
N LEU A 3 -1.99 -1.37 0.55
CA LEU A 3 -2.18 0.07 0.69
C LEU A 3 -3.64 0.47 0.43
N SER A 4 -4.28 -0.11 -0.58
CA SER A 4 -5.67 0.21 -0.92
C SER A 4 -6.64 -0.19 0.20
N ASP A 5 -6.40 -1.33 0.86
CA ASP A 5 -7.19 -1.76 2.03
C ASP A 5 -7.09 -0.75 3.17
N SER A 6 -5.87 -0.27 3.43
CA SER A 6 -5.59 0.70 4.49
C SER A 6 -6.24 2.05 4.19
N MET A 7 -6.16 2.51 2.93
CA MET A 7 -6.83 3.74 2.47
C MET A 7 -8.34 3.62 2.59
N TYR A 8 -8.91 2.48 2.23
CA TYR A 8 -10.33 2.21 2.36
C TYR A 8 -10.82 2.29 3.81
N ILE A 9 -10.05 1.76 4.77
CA ILE A 9 -10.38 1.88 6.21
C ILE A 9 -10.44 3.36 6.64
N ILE A 10 -9.48 4.17 6.20
CA ILE A 10 -9.43 5.61 6.53
C ILE A 10 -10.62 6.36 5.93
N GLU A 11 -10.95 6.11 4.67
CA GLU A 11 -12.10 6.77 4.01
C GLU A 11 -13.44 6.35 4.64
N ASN A 12 -13.58 5.08 5.01
CA ASN A 12 -14.75 4.59 5.75
C ASN A 12 -14.88 5.27 7.13
N LEU A 13 -13.77 5.38 7.87
CA LEU A 13 -13.75 6.06 9.16
C LEU A 13 -14.10 7.55 9.00
N ARG A 14 -13.57 8.21 7.97
CA ARG A 14 -13.90 9.60 7.62
C ARG A 14 -15.40 9.75 7.32
N ALA A 15 -15.98 8.86 6.51
CA ALA A 15 -17.40 8.88 6.19
C ALA A 15 -18.27 8.66 7.44
N SER A 16 -17.91 7.69 8.28
CA SER A 16 -18.61 7.39 9.53
C SER A 16 -18.61 8.58 10.49
N LEU A 17 -17.46 9.24 10.68
CA LEU A 17 -17.36 10.41 11.54
C LEU A 17 -18.13 11.62 11.01
N LYS A 18 -18.23 11.80 9.70
CA LYS A 18 -19.05 12.87 9.09
C LYS A 18 -20.54 12.69 9.38
N CYS A 19 -21.01 11.45 9.47
CA CYS A 19 -22.41 11.14 9.78
C CYS A 19 -22.71 11.04 11.28
N THR A 20 -21.71 11.16 12.16
CA THR A 20 -21.88 11.03 13.60
C THR A 20 -22.45 12.34 14.19
N PRO A 21 -23.67 12.33 14.77
CA PRO A 21 -24.27 13.53 15.35
C PRO A 21 -23.60 13.92 16.67
N GLY A 22 -23.81 15.18 17.08
CA GLY A 22 -23.33 15.71 18.35
C GLY A 22 -21.94 16.36 18.29
N GLU A 23 -21.64 17.16 19.31
CA GLU A 23 -20.42 18.00 19.36
C GLU A 23 -19.14 17.16 19.34
N VAL A 24 -19.11 16.04 20.06
CA VAL A 24 -17.96 15.12 20.11
C VAL A 24 -17.66 14.52 18.73
N GLY A 25 -18.70 14.11 17.98
CA GLY A 25 -18.54 13.58 16.62
C GLY A 25 -17.97 14.63 15.66
N GLN A 26 -18.47 15.86 15.75
CA GLN A 26 -17.94 16.98 14.96
C GLN A 26 -16.48 17.30 15.32
N LEU A 27 -16.12 17.31 16.61
CA LEU A 27 -14.75 17.53 17.06
C LEU A 27 -13.80 16.44 16.55
N ALA A 28 -14.21 15.17 16.64
CA ALA A 28 -13.43 14.04 16.13
C ALA A 28 -13.23 14.12 14.61
N SER A 29 -14.30 14.44 13.86
CA SER A 29 -14.24 14.63 12.41
C SER A 29 -13.29 15.77 12.00
N ARG A 30 -13.39 16.93 12.65
CA ARG A 30 -12.47 18.06 12.41
C ARG A 30 -11.03 17.70 12.74
N LYS A 31 -10.80 16.99 13.85
CA LYS A 31 -9.45 16.54 14.25
C LYS A 31 -8.86 15.58 13.22
N LEU A 32 -9.65 14.63 12.71
CA LEU A 32 -9.20 13.74 11.65
C LEU A 32 -8.80 14.50 10.40
N GLU A 33 -9.66 15.40 9.90
CA GLU A 33 -9.35 16.16 8.68
C GLU A 33 -8.11 17.05 8.86
N LEU A 34 -7.93 17.67 10.03
CA LEU A 34 -6.71 18.42 10.35
C LEU A 34 -5.46 17.53 10.37
N LEU A 35 -5.56 16.30 10.90
CA LEU A 35 -4.44 15.36 10.91
C LEU A 35 -4.08 14.91 9.49
N LEU A 36 -5.08 14.56 8.67
CA LEU A 36 -4.85 14.09 7.30
C LEU A 36 -4.31 15.21 6.41
N THR A 37 -4.83 16.43 6.53
CA THR A 37 -4.37 17.58 5.73
C THR A 37 -2.97 18.06 6.12
N LYS A 38 -2.62 18.01 7.41
CA LYS A 38 -1.28 18.39 7.89
C LYS A 38 -0.23 17.29 7.74
N ASN A 39 -0.63 16.06 7.40
CA ASN A 39 0.29 14.95 7.23
C ASN A 39 0.75 14.85 5.77
N PRO A 40 1.95 15.35 5.42
CA PRO A 40 2.46 15.21 4.06
C PRO A 40 2.62 13.73 3.69
N GLY A 41 2.98 12.86 4.63
CA GLY A 41 3.11 11.42 4.39
C GLY A 41 1.80 10.77 3.91
N PHE A 42 0.66 11.21 4.45
CA PHE A 42 -0.64 10.75 3.97
C PHE A 42 -0.88 11.17 2.51
N LYS A 43 -0.54 12.41 2.13
CA LYS A 43 -0.61 12.87 0.73
C LYS A 43 0.23 11.98 -0.21
N HIS A 44 1.46 11.66 0.19
CA HIS A 44 2.34 10.79 -0.59
C HIS A 44 1.74 9.37 -0.71
N MET A 45 1.21 8.82 0.38
CA MET A 45 0.56 7.51 0.35
C MET A 45 -0.66 7.48 -0.58
N THR A 46 -1.48 8.54 -0.61
CA THR A 46 -2.59 8.66 -1.57
C THR A 46 -2.11 8.66 -3.01
N GLN A 47 -1.01 9.36 -3.32
CA GLN A 47 -0.43 9.37 -4.67
C GLN A 47 0.12 8.00 -5.06
N ILE A 48 0.84 7.32 -4.16
CA ILE A 48 1.31 5.93 -4.37
C ILE A 48 0.13 5.00 -4.62
N ASN A 49 -0.95 5.12 -3.85
CA ASN A 49 -2.14 4.31 -4.05
C ASN A 49 -2.78 4.53 -5.44
N ASN A 50 -2.80 5.78 -5.93
CA ASN A 50 -3.31 6.10 -7.26
C ASN A 50 -2.45 5.46 -8.37
N ILE A 51 -1.13 5.49 -8.23
CA ILE A 51 -0.18 4.82 -9.13
C ILE A 51 -0.43 3.31 -9.15
N LEU A 52 -0.47 2.68 -7.98
CA LEU A 52 -0.68 1.23 -7.86
C LEU A 52 -2.05 0.78 -8.40
N SER A 53 -3.05 1.67 -8.34
CA SER A 53 -4.39 1.42 -8.87
C SER A 53 -4.54 1.75 -10.36
N ALA A 54 -3.48 2.22 -11.04
CA ALA A 54 -3.50 2.70 -12.42
C ALA A 54 -4.55 3.80 -12.69
N ASN A 55 -4.76 4.70 -11.73
CA ASN A 55 -5.64 5.87 -11.93
C ASN A 55 -4.87 7.00 -12.65
N ASP A 56 -5.47 7.59 -13.69
CA ASP A 56 -4.87 8.58 -14.62
C ASP A 56 -4.43 9.93 -13.99
N LYS A 57 -4.56 10.10 -12.67
CA LYS A 57 -4.21 11.35 -11.96
C LYS A 57 -2.97 11.13 -11.11
N VAL A 58 -1.82 10.99 -11.76
CA VAL A 58 -0.52 10.92 -11.08
C VAL A 58 0.21 12.24 -11.29
N GLU A 59 0.27 13.07 -10.24
CA GLU A 59 1.27 14.13 -10.16
C GLU A 59 2.65 13.48 -9.99
N ASN A 60 3.69 14.08 -10.57
CA ASN A 60 5.06 13.59 -10.41
C ASN A 60 5.43 13.54 -8.90
N ILE A 61 5.63 12.34 -8.37
CA ILE A 61 5.95 12.10 -6.95
C ILE A 61 7.46 12.17 -6.65
N GLY A 62 8.28 12.60 -7.62
CA GLY A 62 9.74 12.67 -7.47
C GLY A 62 10.43 11.30 -7.40
N VAL A 63 9.72 10.25 -7.81
CA VAL A 63 10.22 8.87 -7.91
C VAL A 63 9.98 8.43 -9.35
N ASP A 64 10.96 7.75 -9.95
CA ASP A 64 10.80 7.15 -11.26
C ASP A 64 9.88 5.93 -11.11
N VAL A 65 8.65 6.05 -11.61
CA VAL A 65 7.60 5.04 -11.46
C VAL A 65 7.59 4.20 -12.72
N ASP A 66 8.00 2.94 -12.61
CA ASP A 66 7.84 1.97 -13.69
C ASP A 66 6.33 1.65 -13.90
N MET A 67 5.91 1.46 -15.16
CA MET A 67 4.56 0.98 -15.49
C MET A 67 4.20 -0.32 -14.75
N ASN A 68 5.21 -1.13 -14.43
CA ASN A 68 5.06 -2.39 -13.70
C ASN A 68 4.76 -2.23 -12.20
N CYS A 69 4.85 -1.03 -11.61
CA CYS A 69 4.57 -0.85 -10.18
C CYS A 69 3.15 -1.30 -9.79
N SER A 70 2.17 -1.14 -10.70
CA SER A 70 0.77 -1.57 -10.51
C SER A 70 0.62 -3.07 -10.25
N ILE A 71 1.59 -3.89 -10.68
CA ILE A 71 1.62 -5.34 -10.45
C ILE A 71 1.74 -5.67 -8.95
N PHE A 72 2.28 -4.75 -8.13
CA PHE A 72 2.48 -4.93 -6.70
C PHE A 72 1.38 -4.30 -5.83
N LYS A 73 0.21 -4.00 -6.40
CA LYS A 73 -0.88 -3.33 -5.67
C LYS A 73 -1.39 -4.07 -4.43
N TYR A 74 -1.25 -5.40 -4.40
CA TYR A 74 -1.66 -6.22 -3.25
C TYR A 74 -0.52 -6.49 -2.26
N SER A 75 0.67 -5.93 -2.49
CA SER A 75 1.82 -6.09 -1.61
C SER A 75 1.53 -5.56 -0.20
N PRO A 76 1.97 -6.26 0.85
CA PRO A 76 1.77 -5.80 2.22
C PRO A 76 2.55 -4.53 2.53
N ILE A 77 1.95 -3.63 3.31
CA ILE A 77 2.58 -2.36 3.72
C ILE A 77 3.13 -2.37 5.16
N THR A 78 2.80 -3.38 5.97
CA THR A 78 3.24 -3.44 7.37
C THR A 78 4.63 -4.03 7.46
N SER A 79 5.49 -3.50 8.33
CA SER A 79 6.87 -4.00 8.48
C SER A 79 6.90 -5.49 8.83
N CYS A 80 6.00 -5.94 9.71
CA CYS A 80 5.89 -7.35 10.10
C CYS A 80 5.58 -8.27 8.91
N ASP A 81 4.61 -7.89 8.06
CA ASP A 81 4.24 -8.68 6.88
C ASP A 81 5.37 -8.64 5.83
N VAL A 82 6.06 -7.51 5.69
CA VAL A 82 7.24 -7.37 4.82
C VAL A 82 8.40 -8.23 5.31
N GLU A 83 8.73 -8.25 6.61
CA GLU A 83 9.78 -9.11 7.16
C GLU A 83 9.46 -10.60 6.99
N ARG A 84 8.19 -10.97 7.20
CA ARG A 84 7.70 -12.33 6.92
C ARG A 84 7.84 -12.65 5.44
N SER A 85 7.64 -11.69 4.55
CA SER A 85 7.79 -11.88 3.11
C SER A 85 9.21 -12.26 2.72
N PHE A 86 10.20 -11.52 3.21
CA PHE A 86 11.62 -11.82 3.02
C PHE A 86 11.99 -13.18 3.60
N SER A 87 11.44 -13.55 4.76
CA SER A 87 11.68 -14.85 5.37
C SER A 87 11.19 -16.00 4.49
N ARG A 88 9.99 -15.88 3.90
CA ARG A 88 9.44 -16.87 2.96
C ARG A 88 10.25 -16.95 1.67
N LEU A 89 10.69 -15.80 1.16
CA LEU A 89 11.46 -15.70 -0.08
C LEU A 89 12.96 -15.96 0.11
N LYS A 90 13.44 -16.26 1.32
CA LYS A 90 14.85 -16.42 1.65
C LYS A 90 15.60 -17.36 0.70
N ASN A 91 15.02 -18.51 0.36
CA ASN A 91 15.68 -19.48 -0.52
C ASN A 91 15.69 -19.03 -1.98
N THR A 92 14.79 -18.13 -2.37
CA THR A 92 14.69 -17.61 -3.73
C THR A 92 15.53 -16.33 -3.95
N LEU A 93 15.65 -15.50 -2.91
CA LEU A 93 16.41 -14.25 -2.94
C LEU A 93 17.90 -14.44 -2.64
N THR A 94 18.30 -15.61 -2.14
CA THR A 94 19.71 -15.94 -1.90
C THR A 94 20.29 -16.74 -3.07
N GLU A 95 21.61 -16.92 -3.07
CA GLU A 95 22.35 -17.73 -4.06
C GLU A 95 21.88 -19.20 -4.13
N LYS A 96 21.10 -19.65 -3.14
CA LYS A 96 20.46 -20.99 -3.11
C LYS A 96 19.19 -21.08 -3.96
N ARG A 97 18.85 -20.05 -4.74
CA ARG A 97 17.76 -20.10 -5.72
C ARG A 97 18.05 -21.25 -6.69
N ALA A 98 17.14 -22.21 -6.79
CA ALA A 98 17.31 -23.51 -7.45
C ALA A 98 17.54 -23.43 -8.98
N SER A 99 18.59 -22.75 -9.42
CA SER A 99 18.92 -22.42 -10.82
C SER A 99 17.79 -21.73 -11.57
N LEU A 100 16.97 -20.93 -10.87
CA LEU A 100 15.93 -20.12 -11.51
C LEU A 100 16.58 -19.04 -12.39
N ILE A 101 16.12 -18.96 -13.64
CA ILE A 101 16.42 -17.82 -14.53
C ILE A 101 15.72 -16.55 -14.02
N PRO A 102 16.22 -15.36 -14.35
CA PRO A 102 15.67 -14.08 -13.89
C PRO A 102 14.16 -13.94 -14.13
N GLU A 103 13.66 -14.41 -15.26
CA GLU A 103 12.24 -14.30 -15.63
C GLU A 103 11.34 -15.08 -14.67
N HIS A 104 11.76 -16.30 -14.29
CA HIS A 104 11.02 -17.10 -13.31
C HIS A 104 11.12 -16.52 -11.89
N LEU A 105 12.22 -15.84 -11.57
CA LEU A 105 12.38 -15.14 -10.30
C LEU A 105 11.39 -13.97 -10.19
N GLU A 106 11.27 -13.15 -11.24
CA GLU A 106 10.30 -12.05 -11.31
C GLU A 106 8.86 -12.57 -11.16
N GLN A 107 8.51 -13.62 -11.91
CA GLN A 107 7.20 -14.25 -11.81
C GLN A 107 6.90 -14.73 -10.38
N LEU A 108 7.87 -15.39 -9.73
CA LEU A 108 7.69 -15.84 -8.36
C LEU A 108 7.49 -14.66 -7.40
N LEU A 109 8.27 -13.58 -7.57
CA LEU A 109 8.15 -12.38 -6.74
C LEU A 109 6.75 -11.76 -6.88
N VAL A 110 6.26 -11.61 -8.11
CA VAL A 110 4.91 -11.09 -8.40
C VAL A 110 3.82 -11.99 -7.82
N CYS A 111 3.90 -13.31 -8.06
CA CYS A 111 2.95 -14.27 -7.49
C CYS A 111 2.93 -14.20 -5.97
N SER A 112 4.11 -14.07 -5.37
CA SER A 112 4.26 -14.00 -3.92
C SER A 112 3.67 -12.70 -3.37
N ALA A 113 4.06 -11.53 -3.88
CA ALA A 113 3.56 -10.25 -3.40
C ALA A 113 2.04 -10.08 -3.51
N ASN A 114 1.39 -10.84 -4.41
CA ASN A 114 -0.06 -10.81 -4.61
C ASN A 114 -0.81 -12.00 -3.98
N ALA A 115 -0.11 -12.90 -3.28
CA ALA A 115 -0.76 -14.04 -2.65
C ALA A 115 -1.60 -13.59 -1.44
N PRO A 116 -2.80 -14.16 -1.23
CA PRO A 116 -3.71 -13.76 -0.16
C PRO A 116 -3.17 -14.03 1.25
N TYR A 117 -2.14 -14.86 1.37
CA TYR A 117 -1.52 -15.24 2.63
C TYR A 117 -0.01 -14.99 2.58
N PHE A 118 0.37 -13.74 2.82
CA PHE A 118 1.75 -13.40 3.19
C PHE A 118 1.94 -13.38 4.70
#